data_AF-A0A8T6W002-F1
#
_entry.id   AF-A0A8T6W002-F1
#
_cell.length_a   1.000
_cell.length_b   1.000
_cell.length_c   1.000
_cell.angle_alpha   90.00
_cell.angle_beta   90.00
_cell.angle_gamma   90.00
#
_symmetry.space_group_name_H-M   'P 1'
#
loop_
_entity.id
_entity.type
_entity.pdbx_description
1 polymer ?
#
loop_
_entity_poly.entity_id
_entity_poly.type
_entity_poly.pdbx_seq_one_letter_code
_entity_poly.pdbx_strand_id
1 'polypeptide(L)' 'NRGEPLRHIGYVDAFDEELARVYAWKTYDEENWFEMCVIPRAEIIPVNRTDGPWGGNRPPVGSL' A
#
# COMPACT_ATOMS: atom_id res chain seq x y z
N ASN A 1 5.44 -12.01 -18.28
CA ASN A 1 5.70 -10.75 -19.01
C ASN A 1 6.92 -10.08 -18.36
N ARG A 2 8.09 -10.10 -19.00
CA ARG A 2 9.36 -9.66 -18.37
C ARG A 2 9.59 -8.19 -18.74
N GLY A 3 9.07 -7.26 -17.93
CA GLY A 3 9.21 -5.82 -18.19
C GLY A 3 8.10 -4.91 -17.64
N GLU A 4 7.03 -5.44 -17.04
CA GLU A 4 6.04 -4.60 -16.37
C GLU A 4 6.58 -4.07 -15.03
N PRO A 5 6.33 -2.80 -14.68
CA PRO A 5 6.71 -2.26 -13.38
C PRO A 5 5.93 -2.96 -12.26
N LEU A 6 6.54 -3.04 -11.08
CA LEU A 6 5.84 -3.49 -9.87
C LEU A 6 4.62 -2.59 -9.63
N ARG A 7 3.47 -3.23 -9.40
CA ARG A 7 2.21 -2.55 -9.08
C ARG A 7 1.73 -3.01 -7.71
N HIS A 8 1.19 -2.08 -6.94
CA HIS A 8 0.47 -2.42 -5.73
C HIS A 8 -0.88 -3.04 -6.08
N ILE A 9 -1.08 -4.29 -5.68
CA ILE A 9 -2.30 -5.07 -5.99
C ILE A 9 -3.26 -5.18 -4.80
N GLY A 10 -2.79 -4.89 -3.58
CA GLY A 10 -3.61 -4.91 -2.38
C GLY A 10 -2.79 -5.01 -1.10
N TYR A 11 -3.48 -5.25 0.01
CA TYR A 11 -2.90 -5.35 1.34
C TYR A 11 -3.43 -6.58 2.07
N VAL A 12 -2.64 -7.06 3.03
CA VAL A 12 -3.01 -8.16 3.93
C VAL A 12 -2.69 -7.75 5.36
N ASP A 13 -3.53 -8.16 6.31
CA ASP A 13 -3.26 -8.05 7.74
C ASP A 13 -2.69 -9.38 8.24
N ALA A 14 -1.49 -9.33 8.83
CA ALA A 14 -0.78 -10.49 9.35
C ALA A 14 0.02 -10.13 10.60
N PHE A 15 0.27 -11.12 11.45
CA PHE A 15 1.01 -10.93 12.70
C PHE A 15 2.52 -10.74 12.49
N ASP A 16 3.06 -11.36 11.46
CA ASP A 16 4.48 -11.32 11.12
C ASP A 16 4.70 -11.42 9.60
N GLU A 17 5.95 -11.27 9.18
CA GLU A 17 6.32 -11.32 7.77
C GLU A 17 6.10 -12.69 7.11
N GLU A 18 6.25 -13.77 7.87
CA GLU A 18 6.11 -15.12 7.34
C GLU A 18 4.65 -15.40 6.98
N LEU A 19 3.74 -15.06 7.89
CA LEU A 19 2.31 -15.16 7.67
C LEU A 19 1.84 -14.19 6.56
N ALA A 20 2.41 -12.98 6.50
CA ALA A 20 2.10 -12.03 5.45
C ALA A 20 2.43 -12.57 4.04
N ARG A 21 3.57 -13.27 3.89
CA ARG A 21 3.94 -13.94 2.63
C ARG A 21 2.95 -15.04 2.26
N VAL A 22 2.56 -15.87 3.23
CA VAL A 22 1.58 -16.95 3.00
C VAL A 22 0.21 -16.38 2.60
N TYR A 23 -0.24 -15.32 3.27
CA TYR A 23 -1.52 -14.68 2.98
C TYR A 23 -1.51 -13.99 1.62
N ALA A 24 -0.44 -13.27 1.29
CA ALA A 24 -0.29 -12.65 -0.03
C ALA A 24 -0.32 -13.69 -1.14
N TRP A 25 0.43 -14.79 -0.98
CA TRP A 25 0.43 -15.87 -1.97
C TRP A 25 -0.97 -16.49 -2.11
N LYS A 26 -1.62 -16.87 -1.01
CA LYS A 26 -2.96 -17.48 -1.07
C LYS A 26 -4.06 -16.56 -1.61
N THR A 27 -3.91 -15.26 -1.45
CA THR A 27 -4.94 -14.29 -1.85
C THR A 27 -4.76 -13.84 -3.30
N TYR A 28 -3.53 -13.84 -3.78
CA TYR A 28 -3.18 -13.26 -5.06
C TYR A 28 -2.50 -14.26 -6.00
N ASP A 29 -2.52 -15.58 -5.79
CA ASP A 29 -1.83 -16.54 -6.68
C ASP A 29 -2.46 -16.73 -8.08
N GLU A 30 -3.59 -16.06 -8.35
CA GLU A 30 -4.40 -16.27 -9.55
C GLU A 30 -3.74 -15.82 -10.87
N GLU A 31 -2.80 -14.88 -10.82
CA GLU A 31 -2.06 -14.41 -11.99
C GLU A 31 -0.67 -15.07 -12.09
N ASN A 32 -0.12 -15.13 -13.31
CA ASN A 32 1.22 -15.68 -13.54
C ASN A 32 2.31 -14.66 -13.14
N TRP A 33 2.39 -14.34 -11.85
CA TRP A 33 3.32 -13.37 -11.30
C TRP A 33 4.76 -13.82 -11.52
N PHE A 34 5.55 -12.95 -12.15
CA PHE A 34 6.99 -13.16 -12.23
C PHE A 34 7.67 -12.92 -10.87
N GLU A 35 7.13 -11.96 -10.10
CA GLU A 35 7.64 -11.55 -8.80
C GLU A 35 6.47 -11.04 -7.94
N MET A 36 6.50 -11.38 -6.65
CA MET A 36 5.54 -10.91 -5.64
C MET A 36 6.33 -10.47 -4.40
N CYS A 37 6.08 -9.24 -3.95
CA CYS A 37 6.74 -8.66 -2.77
C CYS A 37 5.69 -8.20 -1.76
N VAL A 38 6.04 -8.34 -0.48
CA VAL A 38 5.28 -7.76 0.63
C VAL A 38 6.22 -6.84 1.40
N ILE A 39 5.73 -5.65 1.76
CA ILE A 39 6.46 -4.69 2.59
C ILE A 39 5.60 -4.28 3.78
N PRO A 40 6.18 -4.03 4.97
CA PRO A 40 5.44 -3.46 6.08
C PRO A 40 4.86 -2.10 5.71
N ARG A 41 3.62 -1.83 6.13
CA ARG A 41 2.94 -0.54 5.86
C ARG A 41 3.72 0.68 6.37
N ALA A 42 4.48 0.50 7.45
CA ALA A 42 5.32 1.52 8.07
C ALA A 42 6.54 1.93 7.20
N GLU A 43 6.96 1.08 6.27
CA GLU A 43 8.09 1.35 5.37
C GLU A 43 7.66 2.10 4.10
N ILE A 44 6.35 2.23 3.85
CA ILE A 44 5.82 3.03 2.75
C ILE A 44 5.99 4.51 3.09
N ILE A 45 6.92 5.18 2.41
CA ILE A 45 7.15 6.62 2.52
C ILE A 45 6.08 7.36 1.70
N PRO A 46 5.11 8.04 2.35
CA PRO A 46 4.10 8.79 1.62
C PRO A 46 4.73 10.06 1.03
N VAL A 47 4.49 10.29 -0.27
CA VAL A 47 4.94 11.52 -0.95
C VAL A 47 4.01 12.70 -0.60
N ASN A 48 2.72 12.43 -0.42
CA ASN A 48 1.74 13.43 -0.01
C ASN A 48 1.63 13.41 1.53
N ARG A 49 2.45 14.21 2.18
CA ARG A 49 2.31 14.46 3.62
C ARG A 49 1.06 15.30 3.91
N THR A 50 0.52 15.12 5.10
CA THR A 50 -0.53 15.94 5.70
C THR A 50 -0.08 17.36 6.06
N ASP A 51 1.21 17.69 5.89
CA ASP A 51 1.80 19.03 6.10
C ASP A 51 2.11 19.78 4.78
N GLY A 52 1.79 19.18 3.62
CA GLY A 52 1.95 19.84 2.32
C GLY A 52 0.96 21.00 2.15
N PRO A 53 1.16 21.90 1.17
CA PRO A 53 0.23 23.02 0.89
C PRO A 53 -1.20 22.57 0.52
N TRP A 54 -1.40 21.27 0.27
CA TRP A 54 -2.70 20.63 0.00
C TRP A 54 -3.26 19.86 1.22
N GLY A 55 -2.51 19.79 2.32
CA GLY A 55 -2.83 19.12 3.59
C GLY A 55 -3.80 19.89 4.49
N GLY A 56 -4.71 20.66 3.89
CA GLY A 56 -6.01 21.03 4.47
C GLY A 56 -6.01 21.50 5.92
N ASN A 57 -5.42 22.66 6.19
CA ASN A 57 -6.09 23.64 7.04
C ASN A 57 -7.42 24.02 6.35
N ARG A 58 -8.42 23.14 6.47
CA ARG A 58 -9.77 23.40 5.97
C ARG A 58 -10.44 24.28 7.04
N PRO A 59 -10.77 25.56 6.76
CA PRO A 59 -11.49 26.37 7.73
C PRO A 59 -12.81 25.67 8.08
N PRO A 60 -13.27 25.72 9.35
CA PRO A 60 -14.53 25.12 9.73
C PRO A 60 -15.64 25.72 8.88
N VAL A 61 -16.39 24.87 8.19
CA VAL A 61 -17.59 25.27 7.45
C VAL A 61 -18.64 25.74 8.47
N GLY A 62 -18.80 27.06 8.59
CA GLY A 62 -19.92 27.66 9.31
C GLY A 62 -19.56 28.70 10.37
N SER A 63 -19.04 29.85 9.95
CA SER A 63 -19.24 31.10 10.70
C SER A 63 -19.36 32.24 9.69
N LEU A 64 -20.60 32.42 9.20
CA LEU A 64 -21.09 33.69 8.67
C LEU A 64 -21.54 34.55 9.85
#